data_AF-A0A939P0V0-F1
#
_entry.id   AF-A0A939P0V0-F1
#
_cell.length_a   1.000
_cell.length_b   1.000
_cell.length_c   1.000
_cell.angle_alpha   90.00
_cell.angle_beta   90.00
_cell.angle_gamma   90.00
#
_symmetry.space_group_name_H-M   'P 1'
#
loop_
_entity.id
_entity.type
_entity.pdbx_description
1 polymer ?
#
loop_
_entity_poly.entity_id
_entity_poly.type
_entity_poly.pdbx_seq_one_letter_code
_entity_poly.pdbx_strand_id
1 'polypeptide(L)'
;MQLRKEDFAQDASTGAWIMTLTPEAGTVKGKEFREVPLHAHLIEMGFMEFVDKAQSGYLFMTIKPGKSFPGVWQSKKNRLAEFAREYVKDPNVAPNHGWRHTFKSLGFEAGVQEKVVDAICGHAPASIGRAYGSVSLKTKVDAVGLFPRFKLEDREQAPLGQA
;
A
#
# COMPACT_ATOMS: atom_id res chain seq x y z
N MET A 1 -8.44 -0.07 0.89
CA MET A 1 -8.74 -0.18 2.33
C MET A 1 -9.41 -1.51 2.64
N GLN A 2 -8.73 -2.63 2.39
CA GLN A 2 -9.23 -3.97 2.78
C GLN A 2 -8.09 -4.80 3.41
N LEU A 3 -6.98 -4.13 3.78
CA LEU A 3 -5.82 -4.76 4.36
C LEU A 3 -6.17 -5.32 5.74
N ARG A 4 -5.67 -6.52 5.99
CA ARG A 4 -5.84 -7.24 7.24
C ARG A 4 -4.50 -7.39 7.94
N LYS A 5 -4.52 -7.63 9.25
CA LYS A 5 -3.31 -7.90 10.02
C LYS A 5 -2.51 -9.07 9.44
N GLU A 6 -3.22 -10.09 8.99
CA GLU A 6 -2.66 -11.33 8.47
C GLU A 6 -1.98 -11.17 7.09
N ASP A 7 -2.18 -10.02 6.43
CA ASP A 7 -1.55 -9.74 5.15
C ASP A 7 -0.07 -9.34 5.30
N PHE A 8 0.46 -9.21 6.53
CA PHE A 8 1.83 -8.75 6.80
C PHE A 8 2.67 -9.85 7.44
N ALA A 9 3.83 -10.14 6.85
CA ALA A 9 4.80 -11.10 7.38
C ALA A 9 6.22 -10.70 7.02
N GLN A 10 7.19 -11.10 7.83
CA GLN A 10 8.61 -10.97 7.48
C GLN A 10 9.01 -12.14 6.57
N ASP A 11 9.63 -11.83 5.44
CA ASP A 11 10.19 -12.85 4.55
C ASP A 11 11.53 -13.36 5.10
N ALA A 12 11.66 -14.68 5.23
CA ALA A 12 12.85 -15.30 5.82
C ALA A 12 14.11 -15.15 4.95
N SER A 13 13.95 -15.01 3.62
CA SER A 13 15.07 -14.97 2.68
C SER A 13 15.70 -13.58 2.56
N THR A 14 14.89 -12.54 2.65
CA THR A 14 15.30 -11.14 2.49
C THR A 14 15.34 -10.39 3.81
N GLY A 15 14.67 -10.89 4.86
CA GLY A 15 14.48 -10.20 6.13
C GLY A 15 13.53 -9.00 6.06
N ALA A 16 12.93 -8.72 4.91
CA ALA A 16 12.05 -7.58 4.71
C ALA A 16 10.62 -7.89 5.17
N TRP A 17 9.90 -6.87 5.66
CA TRP A 17 8.47 -6.97 5.86
C TRP A 17 7.73 -6.89 4.52
N ILE A 18 6.87 -7.87 4.27
CA ILE A 18 6.11 -8.00 3.03
C ILE A 18 4.62 -7.89 3.35
N MET A 19 3.93 -7.05 2.58
CA MET A 19 2.49 -7.01 2.51
C MET A 19 2.01 -7.87 1.34
N THR A 20 1.21 -8.88 1.62
CA THR A 20 0.63 -9.80 0.64
C THR A 20 -0.81 -9.44 0.36
N LEU A 21 -1.10 -8.94 -0.84
CA LEU A 21 -2.45 -8.69 -1.29
C LEU A 21 -3.04 -9.98 -1.86
N THR A 22 -3.96 -10.59 -1.12
CA THR A 22 -4.64 -11.81 -1.54
C THR A 22 -6.02 -11.50 -2.16
N PRO A 23 -6.49 -12.29 -3.14
CA PRO A 23 -7.81 -12.11 -3.75
C PRO A 23 -8.98 -12.24 -2.75
N GLU A 24 -8.76 -12.88 -1.59
CA GLU A 24 -9.76 -13.05 -0.53
C GLU A 24 -10.05 -11.74 0.21
N ALA A 25 -9.19 -10.72 0.08
CA ALA A 25 -9.39 -9.38 0.59
C ALA A 25 -10.18 -8.46 -0.37
N GLY A 26 -11.02 -9.03 -1.24
CA GLY A 26 -11.96 -8.33 -2.13
C GLY A 26 -11.69 -8.53 -3.63
N THR A 27 -12.67 -8.17 -4.47
CA THR A 27 -12.69 -8.41 -5.92
C THR A 27 -11.56 -7.71 -6.68
N VAL A 28 -10.35 -8.27 -6.65
CA VAL A 28 -9.24 -7.84 -7.48
C VAL A 28 -9.52 -8.34 -8.90
N LYS A 29 -9.79 -7.40 -9.82
CA LYS A 29 -9.87 -7.67 -11.26
C LYS A 29 -8.50 -8.21 -11.69
N GLY A 30 -8.33 -9.53 -11.72
CA GLY A 30 -7.09 -10.20 -12.11
C GLY A 30 -6.69 -11.44 -11.30
N LYS A 31 -7.28 -11.73 -10.13
CA LYS A 31 -7.01 -12.95 -9.31
C LYS A 31 -5.53 -13.25 -8.95
N GLU A 32 -4.59 -12.35 -9.17
CA GLU A 32 -3.18 -12.61 -8.85
C GLU A 32 -2.80 -12.11 -7.46
N PHE A 33 -2.17 -13.00 -6.69
CA PHE A 33 -1.51 -12.67 -5.44
C PHE A 33 -0.41 -11.64 -5.71
N ARG A 34 -0.17 -10.73 -4.76
CA ARG A 34 0.91 -9.75 -4.90
C ARG A 34 1.65 -9.49 -3.62
N GLU A 35 2.95 -9.70 -3.67
CA GLU A 35 3.89 -9.29 -2.63
C GLU A 35 4.38 -7.86 -2.88
N VAL A 36 4.22 -7.03 -1.87
CA VAL A 36 4.64 -5.63 -1.83
C VAL A 36 5.57 -5.45 -0.62
N PRO A 37 6.89 -5.30 -0.82
CA PRO A 37 7.80 -5.00 0.28
C PRO A 37 7.49 -3.66 0.93
N LEU A 38 7.60 -3.60 2.25
CA LEU A 38 7.52 -2.36 3.01
C LEU A 38 8.87 -1.67 3.06
N HIS A 39 8.85 -0.36 2.91
CA HIS A 39 10.04 0.47 3.02
C HIS A 39 10.49 0.58 4.49
N ALA A 40 11.80 0.50 4.76
CA ALA A 40 12.38 0.61 6.10
C ALA A 40 11.86 1.83 6.88
N HIS A 41 11.84 2.99 6.22
CA HIS A 41 11.28 4.21 6.80
C HIS A 41 9.82 4.07 7.30
N LEU A 42 8.94 3.34 6.59
CA LEU A 42 7.56 3.13 7.05
C LEU A 42 7.52 2.27 8.32
N ILE A 43 8.40 1.27 8.40
CA ILE A 43 8.55 0.42 9.58
C ILE A 43 9.06 1.28 10.76
N GLU A 44 10.13 2.06 10.55
CA GLU A 44 10.70 2.96 11.56
C GLU A 44 9.72 4.04 12.06
N MET A 45 8.72 4.41 11.24
CA MET A 45 7.64 5.33 11.62
C MET A 45 6.60 4.72 12.58
N GLY A 46 6.72 3.44 12.93
CA GLY A 46 5.79 2.79 13.86
C GLY A 46 4.69 1.96 13.17
N PHE A 47 4.77 1.72 11.86
CA PHE A 47 3.68 1.06 11.14
C PHE A 47 3.49 -0.39 11.58
N MET A 48 4.58 -1.13 11.81
CA MET A 48 4.46 -2.53 12.24
C MET A 48 3.99 -2.64 13.68
N GLU A 49 4.35 -1.70 14.54
CA GLU A 49 3.84 -1.57 15.91
C GLU A 49 2.33 -1.29 15.91
N PHE A 50 1.84 -0.50 14.95
CA PHE A 50 0.40 -0.33 14.73
C PHE A 50 -0.27 -1.64 14.30
N VAL A 51 0.31 -2.37 13.34
CA VAL A 51 -0.22 -3.66 12.87
C VAL A 51 -0.25 -4.70 14.01
N ASP A 52 0.80 -4.77 14.83
CA ASP A 52 0.91 -5.70 15.95
C ASP A 52 -0.14 -5.44 17.03
N LYS A 53 -0.45 -4.16 17.30
CA LYS A 53 -1.49 -3.76 18.25
C LYS A 53 -2.91 -3.90 17.71
N ALA A 54 -3.10 -4.00 16.39
CA ALA A 54 -4.41 -4.17 15.79
C ALA A 54 -5.04 -5.52 16.16
N GLN A 55 -6.37 -5.54 16.25
CA GLN A 55 -7.14 -6.78 16.34
C GLN A 55 -6.99 -7.58 15.04
N SER A 56 -7.21 -8.90 15.12
CA SER A 56 -7.24 -9.75 13.93
C SER A 56 -8.31 -9.30 12.93
N GLY A 57 -8.04 -9.46 11.64
CA GLY A 57 -8.89 -8.98 10.55
C GLY A 57 -8.50 -7.58 10.05
N TYR A 58 -9.50 -6.81 9.59
CA TYR A 58 -9.26 -5.55 8.87
C TYR A 58 -8.58 -4.48 9.73
N LEU A 59 -7.47 -3.92 9.24
CA LEU A 59 -6.69 -2.91 9.96
C LEU A 59 -7.40 -1.56 10.10
N PHE A 60 -8.24 -1.21 9.13
CA PHE A 60 -8.81 0.15 9.02
C PHE A 60 -10.34 0.18 9.08
N MET A 61 -10.98 -0.96 9.37
CA MET A 61 -12.43 -1.10 9.34
C MET A 61 -12.91 -2.01 10.46
N THR A 62 -13.95 -1.58 11.17
CA THR A 62 -14.68 -2.42 12.11
C THR A 62 -16.11 -2.59 11.62
N ILE A 63 -16.51 -3.82 11.30
CA ILE A 63 -17.84 -4.13 10.80
C ILE A 63 -18.70 -4.52 11.99
N LYS A 64 -19.48 -3.55 12.50
CA LYS A 64 -20.40 -3.77 13.63
C LYS A 64 -21.59 -4.63 13.20
N PRO A 65 -22.22 -5.38 14.13
CA PRO A 65 -23.47 -6.09 13.86
C PRO A 65 -24.52 -5.16 13.21
N GLY A 66 -25.22 -5.65 12.19
CA GLY A 66 -26.21 -4.89 11.44
C GLY A 66 -25.64 -3.88 10.42
N LYS A 67 -24.32 -3.83 10.21
CA LYS A 67 -23.69 -3.05 9.13
C LYS A 67 -23.17 -3.99 8.03
N SER A 68 -23.24 -3.54 6.78
CA SER A 68 -22.72 -4.29 5.63
C SER A 68 -21.28 -3.90 5.32
N PHE A 69 -20.50 -4.88 4.85
CA PHE A 69 -19.12 -4.64 4.39
C PHE A 69 -19.03 -3.50 3.35
N PRO A 70 -19.83 -3.47 2.25
CA PRO A 70 -19.72 -2.42 1.24
C PRO A 70 -19.99 -1.02 1.79
N GLY A 71 -20.93 -0.90 2.74
CA GLY A 71 -21.27 0.38 3.35
C GLY A 71 -20.14 0.93 4.22
N VAL A 72 -19.55 0.10 5.08
CA VAL A 72 -18.40 0.48 5.92
C VAL A 72 -17.19 0.82 5.04
N TRP A 73 -16.92 0.00 4.02
CA TRP A 73 -15.82 0.22 3.10
C TRP A 73 -15.96 1.54 2.34
N GLN A 74 -17.13 1.83 1.79
CA GLN A 74 -17.39 3.07 1.07
C GLN A 74 -17.27 4.30 1.99
N SER A 75 -17.79 4.21 3.22
CA SER A 75 -17.65 5.28 4.22
C SER A 75 -16.19 5.59 4.53
N LYS A 76 -15.37 4.57 4.77
CA LYS A 76 -13.95 4.77 5.08
C LYS A 76 -13.15 5.29 3.87
N LYS A 77 -13.47 4.82 2.65
CA LYS A 77 -12.93 5.37 1.41
C LYS A 77 -13.26 6.85 1.24
N ASN A 78 -14.49 7.27 1.54
CA ASN A 78 -14.90 8.67 1.47
C ASN A 78 -14.13 9.52 2.49
N ARG A 79 -14.04 9.06 3.75
CA ARG A 79 -13.27 9.73 4.81
C ARG A 79 -11.81 9.95 4.41
N LEU A 80 -11.18 8.94 3.81
CA LEU A 80 -9.80 9.06 3.30
C LEU A 80 -9.69 10.10 2.17
N ALA A 81 -10.67 10.13 1.26
CA ALA A 81 -10.70 11.10 0.19
C ALA A 81 -10.92 12.54 0.71
N GLU A 82 -11.82 12.72 1.69
CA GLU A 82 -12.06 14.00 2.37
C GLU A 82 -10.79 14.51 3.05
N PHE A 83 -10.13 13.66 3.84
CA PHE A 83 -8.84 14.00 4.46
C PHE A 83 -7.80 14.39 3.41
N ALA A 84 -7.66 13.62 2.32
CA ALA A 84 -6.72 13.96 1.26
C ALA A 84 -7.02 15.32 0.59
N ARG A 85 -8.30 15.72 0.52
CA ARG A 85 -8.72 17.05 0.02
C ARG A 85 -8.39 18.20 0.97
N GLU A 86 -8.03 17.93 2.22
CA GLU A 86 -7.47 18.96 3.09
C GLU A 86 -6.12 19.48 2.57
N TYR A 87 -5.38 18.65 1.84
CA TYR A 87 -4.05 18.96 1.31
C TYR A 87 -4.03 19.10 -0.22
N VAL A 88 -4.77 18.26 -0.95
CA VAL A 88 -4.83 18.28 -2.43
C VAL A 88 -6.08 19.00 -2.89
N LYS A 89 -5.98 20.33 -3.05
CA LYS A 89 -7.10 21.23 -3.38
C LYS A 89 -7.54 21.20 -4.84
N ASP A 90 -6.65 20.82 -5.77
CA ASP A 90 -6.98 20.78 -7.20
C ASP A 90 -8.08 19.74 -7.48
N PRO A 91 -9.29 20.15 -7.91
CA PRO A 91 -10.41 19.24 -8.13
C PRO A 91 -10.13 18.19 -9.22
N ASN A 92 -9.22 18.45 -10.15
CA ASN A 92 -8.89 17.56 -11.26
C ASN A 92 -7.97 16.40 -10.86
N VAL A 93 -7.37 16.45 -9.67
CA VAL A 93 -6.53 15.38 -9.15
C VAL A 93 -7.40 14.42 -8.34
N ALA A 94 -7.35 13.14 -8.67
CA ALA A 94 -7.90 12.06 -7.84
C ALA A 94 -6.86 11.66 -6.78
N PRO A 95 -6.97 12.09 -5.50
CA PRO A 95 -5.86 12.03 -4.56
C PRO A 95 -5.35 10.61 -4.29
N ASN A 96 -6.28 9.64 -4.18
CA ASN A 96 -5.95 8.23 -3.97
C ASN A 96 -5.20 7.60 -5.16
N HIS A 97 -5.44 8.05 -6.40
CA HIS A 97 -4.67 7.63 -7.57
C HIS A 97 -3.34 8.38 -7.66
N GLY A 98 -3.31 9.64 -7.22
CA GLY A 98 -2.12 10.50 -7.19
C GLY A 98 -0.95 9.86 -6.43
N TRP A 99 -1.21 9.17 -5.33
CA TRP A 99 -0.17 8.45 -4.59
C TRP A 99 0.49 7.33 -5.40
N ARG A 100 -0.28 6.56 -6.18
CA ARG A 100 0.30 5.53 -7.05
C ARG A 100 1.14 6.16 -8.17
N HIS A 101 0.65 7.24 -8.78
CA HIS A 101 1.44 7.98 -9.76
C HIS A 101 2.74 8.51 -9.15
N THR A 102 2.69 9.09 -7.96
CA THR A 102 3.86 9.58 -7.23
C THR A 102 4.85 8.46 -6.96
N PHE A 103 4.38 7.28 -6.50
CA PHE A 103 5.23 6.11 -6.32
C PHE A 103 5.93 5.71 -7.64
N LYS A 104 5.22 5.70 -8.77
CA LYS A 104 5.86 5.39 -10.06
C LYS A 104 6.92 6.44 -10.43
N SER A 105 6.59 7.73 -10.30
CA SER A 105 7.52 8.81 -10.62
C SER A 105 8.79 8.75 -9.78
N LEU A 106 8.66 8.60 -8.45
CA LEU A 106 9.80 8.48 -7.56
C LEU A 106 10.63 7.22 -7.85
N GLY A 107 9.98 6.11 -8.23
CA GLY A 107 10.68 4.91 -8.68
C GLY A 107 11.53 5.16 -9.93
N PHE A 108 11.00 5.91 -10.90
CA PHE A 108 11.74 6.29 -12.11
C PHE A 108 12.92 7.22 -11.79
N GLU A 109 12.71 8.21 -10.93
CA GLU A 109 13.78 9.12 -10.46
C GLU A 109 14.89 8.36 -9.73
N ALA A 110 14.53 7.33 -8.96
CA ALA A 110 15.47 6.45 -8.28
C ALA A 110 16.14 5.40 -9.21
N GLY A 111 15.86 5.43 -10.51
CA GLY A 111 16.45 4.51 -11.50
C GLY A 111 15.86 3.09 -11.46
N VAL A 112 14.72 2.89 -10.80
CA VAL A 112 14.03 1.59 -10.77
C VAL A 112 13.43 1.31 -12.15
N GLN A 113 13.69 0.12 -12.68
CA GLN A 113 13.15 -0.30 -13.97
C GLN A 113 11.61 -0.32 -13.95
N GLU A 114 10.99 0.16 -15.04
CA GLU A 114 9.52 0.23 -15.18
C GLU A 114 8.84 -1.10 -14.85
N LYS A 115 9.41 -2.21 -15.31
CA LYS A 115 8.90 -3.56 -15.05
C LYS A 115 8.84 -3.90 -13.56
N VAL A 116 9.80 -3.45 -12.77
CA VAL A 116 9.86 -3.72 -11.32
C VAL A 116 8.82 -2.86 -10.59
N VAL A 117 8.74 -1.56 -10.94
CA VAL A 117 7.71 -0.66 -10.41
C VAL A 117 6.31 -1.17 -10.74
N ASP A 118 6.09 -1.63 -11.96
CA ASP A 118 4.82 -2.19 -12.40
C ASP A 118 4.51 -3.52 -11.73
N ALA A 119 5.50 -4.38 -11.44
CA ALA A 119 5.29 -5.58 -10.66
C ALA A 119 4.84 -5.28 -9.22
N ILE A 120 5.43 -4.25 -8.58
CA ILE A 120 5.02 -3.78 -7.24
C ILE A 120 3.62 -3.15 -7.29
N CYS A 121 3.34 -2.33 -8.30
CA CYS A 121 2.01 -1.74 -8.55
C CYS A 121 1.00 -2.74 -9.13
N GLY A 122 1.45 -3.96 -9.44
CA GLY A 122 0.85 -4.98 -10.32
C GLY A 122 -0.03 -4.41 -11.41
N HIS A 123 0.63 -3.68 -12.31
CA HIS A 123 0.11 -3.40 -13.63
C HIS A 123 0.47 -4.56 -14.57
N ALA A 124 -0.47 -4.90 -15.46
CA ALA A 124 -0.23 -5.90 -16.48
C ALA A 124 0.84 -5.41 -17.48
N PRO A 125 1.69 -6.31 -18.01
CA PRO A 125 2.68 -5.94 -19.01
C PRO A 125 2.00 -5.40 -20.27
N ALA A 126 2.56 -4.32 -20.84
CA ALA A 126 2.02 -3.68 -22.04
C ALA A 126 2.26 -4.49 -23.34
N SER A 127 3.17 -5.48 -23.32
CA SER A 127 3.48 -6.33 -24.47
C SER A 127 3.96 -7.73 -24.03
N ILE A 128 3.88 -8.71 -24.93
CA ILE A 128 4.40 -10.07 -24.73
C ILE A 128 5.91 -10.02 -24.40
N GLY A 129 6.66 -9.16 -25.07
CA GLY A 129 8.09 -8.95 -24.81
C GLY A 129 8.36 -8.55 -23.35
N ARG A 130 7.56 -7.64 -22.79
CA ARG A 130 7.68 -7.21 -21.38
C ARG A 130 7.24 -8.29 -20.39
N ALA A 131 6.45 -9.28 -20.82
CA ALA A 131 6.02 -10.40 -20.00
C ALA A 131 7.14 -11.44 -19.78
N TYR A 132 8.20 -11.47 -20.61
CA TYR A 132 9.31 -12.41 -20.43
C TYR A 132 10.17 -12.09 -19.20
N GLY A 133 10.42 -13.11 -18.38
CA GLY A 133 11.15 -13.02 -17.11
C GLY A 133 10.27 -12.56 -15.96
N SER A 134 10.45 -13.14 -14.77
CA SER A 134 9.73 -12.73 -13.56
C SER A 134 10.53 -11.69 -12.77
N VAL A 135 9.84 -10.82 -12.02
CA VAL A 135 10.47 -9.93 -11.04
C VAL A 135 10.48 -10.65 -9.70
N SER A 136 11.67 -11.04 -9.23
CA SER A 136 11.83 -11.75 -7.96
C SER A 136 11.45 -10.87 -6.76
N LEU A 137 11.08 -11.49 -5.64
CA LEU A 137 10.80 -10.77 -4.39
C LEU A 137 12.03 -9.94 -3.96
N LYS A 138 13.23 -10.52 -4.03
CA LYS A 138 14.48 -9.79 -3.75
C LYS A 138 14.61 -8.53 -4.61
N THR A 139 14.35 -8.63 -5.92
CA THR A 139 14.39 -7.46 -6.82
C THR A 139 13.41 -6.37 -6.40
N LYS A 140 12.21 -6.73 -5.92
CA LYS A 140 11.25 -5.76 -5.39
C LYS A 140 11.76 -5.13 -4.09
N VAL A 141 12.34 -5.92 -3.19
CA VAL A 141 12.90 -5.43 -1.90
C VAL A 141 14.03 -4.43 -2.16
N ASP A 142 14.99 -4.81 -3.00
CA ASP A 142 16.11 -3.95 -3.40
C ASP A 142 15.59 -2.64 -4.02
N ALA A 143 14.59 -2.73 -4.91
CA ALA A 143 13.98 -1.57 -5.56
C ALA A 143 13.26 -0.64 -4.57
N VAL A 144 12.49 -1.19 -3.62
CA VAL A 144 11.84 -0.38 -2.58
C VAL A 144 12.90 0.34 -1.74
N GLY A 145 14.03 -0.29 -1.44
CA GLY A 145 15.14 0.35 -0.71
C GLY A 145 15.78 1.56 -1.40
N LEU A 146 15.55 1.75 -2.71
CA LEU A 146 16.06 2.91 -3.45
C LEU A 146 15.14 4.15 -3.34
N PHE A 147 13.92 3.99 -2.83
CA PHE A 147 12.98 5.11 -2.74
C PHE A 147 13.46 6.15 -1.71
N PRO A 148 13.20 7.44 -1.96
CA PRO A 148 13.58 8.48 -1.03
C PRO A 148 12.76 8.39 0.27
N ARG A 149 13.39 8.77 1.38
CA ARG A 149 12.70 8.95 2.66
C ARG A 149 11.98 10.31 2.66
N PHE A 150 10.74 10.33 3.13
CA PHE A 150 10.00 11.58 3.33
C PHE A 150 10.54 12.36 4.52
N LYS A 151 10.62 13.69 4.42
CA LYS A 151 10.87 14.54 5.58
C LYS A 151 9.54 14.74 6.30
N LEU A 152 9.45 14.30 7.54
CA LEU A 152 8.27 14.51 8.37
C LEU A 152 8.47 15.80 9.17
N GLU A 153 7.47 16.67 9.18
CA GLU A 153 7.41 17.75 10.16
C GLU A 153 6.97 17.16 11.50
N ASP A 154 7.56 17.64 12.61
CA ASP A 154 7.08 17.34 13.96
C ASP A 154 5.70 17.95 14.13
N ARG A 155 4.67 17.18 13.82
CA ARG A 155 3.28 17.52 14.15
C ARG A 155 2.81 16.53 15.20
N GLU A 156 2.26 17.09 16.28
CA GLU A 156 1.58 16.35 17.34
C GLU A 156 0.52 15.44 16.67
N GLN A 157 0.80 14.14 16.60
CA GLN A 157 -0.10 13.19 15.98
C GLN A 157 -1.32 13.06 16.89
N ALA A 158 -2.49 13.52 16.44
CA ALA A 158 -3.74 13.16 17.10
C ALA A 158 -3.83 11.62 17.15
N PRO A 159 -4.15 11.01 18.29
CA PRO A 159 -4.08 9.56 18.45
C PRO A 159 -4.98 8.86 17.42
N LEU A 160 -4.36 7.94 16.67
CA LEU A 160 -5.05 7.04 15.74
C LEU A 160 -6.07 6.19 16.53
N GLY A 161 -7.35 6.56 16.51
CA GLY A 161 -8.39 5.76 17.18
C GLY A 161 -9.67 6.46 17.62
N GLN A 162 -9.82 7.78 17.42
CA GLN A 162 -11.08 8.48 17.75
C GLN A 162 -11.83 8.89 16.48
N ALA A 163 -12.57 7.95 15.88
CA ALA A 163 -13.67 8.22 14.93
C ALA A 163 -14.62 7.03 14.82
#